data_AF-A0A369KXI9-F1
#
_entry.id   AF-A0A369KXI9-F1
#
_cell.length_a   1.000
_cell.length_b   1.000
_cell.length_c   1.000
_cell.angle_alpha   90.00
_cell.angle_beta   90.00
_cell.angle_gamma   90.00
#
_symmetry.space_group_name_H-M   'P 1'
#
loop_
_entity.id
_entity.type
_entity.pdbx_description
1 polymer ?
#
loop_
_entity_poly.entity_id
_entity_poly.type
_entity_poly.pdbx_seq_one_letter_code
_entity_poly.pdbx_strand_id
1 'polypeptide(L)'
;MLLTGCLALPQTGLFAFRLAVTSLGVEEVRIGSYAVDARLDTSDIMSLALSSLGAGSLPVQATLAMGLGLPTGMPPVEMSGFRWTLDMPGVEPVSGNYEQDVTLTSGDDANLRLPVAFDLLDGGRERLAPMVELASQLARQGELPAGSELAITPGDLHGLGMTLPAGLLTPTIRLGVGEDGRLIPRG
;
A
#
# COMPACT_ATOMS: atom_id res chain seq x y z
N MET A 1 45.86 26.55 33.83
CA MET A 1 44.59 25.86 34.16
C MET A 1 43.45 26.69 33.60
N LEU A 2 42.72 26.17 32.62
CA LEU A 2 41.31 26.45 32.32
C LEU A 2 40.93 25.49 31.17
N LEU A 3 40.23 24.41 31.53
CA LEU A 3 39.78 23.35 30.62
C LEU A 3 38.69 23.90 29.69
N THR A 4 38.97 24.00 28.40
CA THR A 4 37.96 24.20 27.35
C THR A 4 37.55 22.84 26.81
N GLY A 5 36.71 22.15 27.56
CA GLY A 5 36.00 20.96 27.07
C GLY A 5 34.76 21.39 26.30
N CYS A 6 34.89 21.67 25.00
CA CYS A 6 33.74 21.61 24.10
C CYS A 6 33.37 20.13 23.94
N LEU A 7 32.45 19.65 24.78
CA LEU A 7 31.60 18.51 24.41
C LEU A 7 30.73 18.97 23.25
N ALA A 8 31.28 18.91 22.04
CA ALA A 8 30.48 18.81 20.85
C ALA A 8 29.80 17.44 20.94
N LEU A 9 28.62 17.41 21.58
CA LEU A 9 27.66 16.35 21.34
C LEU A 9 27.56 16.23 19.81
N PRO A 10 27.85 15.07 19.20
CA PRO A 10 27.44 14.87 17.84
C PRO A 10 25.92 15.02 17.87
N GLN A 11 25.43 16.13 17.32
CA GLN A 11 24.09 16.21 16.77
C GLN A 11 24.06 15.27 15.56
N THR A 12 24.32 13.97 15.77
CA THR A 12 23.79 12.91 14.92
C THR A 12 22.29 13.08 15.07
N GLY A 13 21.78 13.89 14.14
CA GLY A 13 20.38 14.19 14.03
C GLY A 13 19.61 12.89 14.12
N LEU A 14 18.48 12.96 14.80
CA LEU A 14 17.36 12.09 14.55
C LEU A 14 17.11 12.11 13.04
N PHE A 15 17.81 11.23 12.30
CA PHE A 15 17.38 10.81 10.99
C PHE A 15 16.09 10.07 11.27
N ALA A 16 14.98 10.81 11.29
CA ALA A 16 13.66 10.23 11.20
C ALA A 16 13.74 9.29 10.00
N PHE A 17 13.68 8.00 10.29
CA PHE A 17 13.82 6.98 9.29
C PHE A 17 12.65 7.15 8.32
N ARG A 18 12.97 7.60 7.10
CA ARG A 18 11.99 8.00 6.10
C ARG A 18 11.99 6.93 5.03
N LEU A 19 11.07 5.99 5.16
CA LEU A 19 10.73 5.06 4.11
C LEU A 19 10.21 5.83 2.89
N ALA A 20 10.63 5.40 1.71
CA ALA A 20 10.12 5.92 0.45
C ALA A 20 9.28 4.83 -0.21
N VAL A 21 8.01 5.14 -0.49
CA VAL A 21 7.26 4.36 -1.47
C VAL A 21 7.59 4.92 -2.83
N THR A 22 8.20 4.09 -3.67
CA THR A 22 8.74 4.50 -4.97
C THR A 22 7.81 4.17 -6.12
N SER A 23 6.96 3.16 -5.93
CA SER A 23 5.95 2.75 -6.90
C SER A 23 4.73 2.16 -6.20
N LEU A 24 3.58 2.29 -6.83
CA LEU A 24 2.33 1.64 -6.44
C LEU A 24 1.53 1.35 -7.71
N GLY A 25 1.09 0.11 -7.86
CA GLY A 25 0.30 -0.35 -8.98
C GLY A 25 -0.66 -1.44 -8.55
N VAL A 26 -1.53 -1.84 -9.46
CA VAL A 26 -2.56 -2.85 -9.24
C VAL A 26 -2.32 -4.01 -10.20
N GLU A 27 -2.13 -5.19 -9.62
CA GLU A 27 -1.96 -6.48 -10.29
C GLU A 27 -3.18 -7.38 -10.00
N GLU A 28 -3.45 -8.32 -10.89
CA GLU A 28 -4.34 -9.47 -10.65
C GLU A 28 -5.70 -9.12 -10.01
N VAL A 29 -6.51 -8.33 -10.70
CA VAL A 29 -7.90 -8.04 -10.29
C VAL A 29 -8.78 -9.29 -10.52
N ARG A 30 -9.58 -9.67 -9.53
CA ARG A 30 -10.47 -10.84 -9.56
C ARG A 30 -11.84 -10.50 -9.00
N ILE A 31 -12.89 -11.16 -9.51
CA ILE A 31 -14.24 -11.10 -8.96
C ILE A 31 -14.69 -12.53 -8.64
N GLY A 32 -14.78 -12.85 -7.35
CA GLY A 32 -14.96 -14.24 -6.92
C GLY A 32 -13.79 -15.10 -7.38
N SER A 33 -14.06 -16.17 -8.13
CA SER A 33 -13.01 -17.05 -8.67
C SER A 33 -12.38 -16.56 -9.98
N TYR A 34 -12.98 -15.59 -10.66
CA TYR A 34 -12.60 -15.18 -12.02
C TYR A 34 -11.59 -14.03 -12.01
N ALA A 35 -10.55 -14.12 -12.85
CA ALA A 35 -9.65 -12.99 -13.11
C ALA A 35 -10.30 -12.02 -14.10
N VAL A 36 -10.22 -10.72 -13.80
CA VAL A 36 -10.66 -9.63 -14.67
C VAL A 36 -9.51 -9.29 -15.60
N ASP A 37 -9.68 -9.59 -16.88
CA ASP A 37 -8.76 -9.19 -17.94
C ASP A 37 -9.06 -7.73 -18.36
N ALA A 38 -8.02 -6.92 -18.54
CA ALA A 38 -8.10 -5.53 -18.99
C ALA A 38 -8.83 -5.36 -20.34
N ARG A 39 -8.95 -6.43 -21.13
CA ARG A 39 -9.67 -6.44 -22.42
C ARG A 39 -11.18 -6.62 -22.28
N LEU A 40 -11.69 -6.99 -21.11
CA LEU A 40 -13.12 -7.17 -20.88
C LEU A 40 -13.83 -5.82 -20.81
N ASP A 41 -15.03 -5.77 -21.38
CA ASP A 41 -15.91 -4.62 -21.24
C ASP A 41 -16.72 -4.70 -19.93
N THR A 42 -17.16 -3.55 -19.41
CA THR A 42 -17.92 -3.47 -18.15
C THR A 42 -19.11 -4.44 -18.11
N SER A 43 -19.80 -4.65 -19.24
CA SER A 43 -20.92 -5.61 -19.35
C SER A 43 -20.51 -7.06 -19.11
N ASP A 44 -19.30 -7.45 -19.53
CA ASP A 44 -18.77 -8.79 -19.33
C ASP A 44 -18.38 -8.97 -17.87
N ILE A 45 -17.73 -7.96 -17.27
CA ILE A 45 -17.35 -7.95 -15.86
C ILE A 45 -18.61 -7.99 -14.96
N MET A 46 -19.67 -7.26 -15.32
CA MET A 46 -20.97 -7.32 -14.65
C MET A 46 -21.58 -8.72 -14.73
N SER A 47 -21.47 -9.38 -15.88
CA SER A 47 -21.96 -10.75 -16.07
C SER A 47 -21.19 -11.75 -15.19
N LEU A 48 -19.87 -11.58 -15.06
CA LEU A 48 -19.04 -12.36 -14.13
C LEU A 48 -19.44 -12.12 -12.67
N ALA A 49 -19.66 -10.86 -12.27
CA ALA A 49 -20.11 -10.50 -10.94
C ALA A 49 -21.50 -11.09 -10.60
N LEU A 50 -22.43 -11.09 -11.56
CA LEU A 50 -23.75 -11.71 -11.41
C LEU A 50 -23.65 -13.25 -11.32
N SER A 51 -22.71 -13.86 -12.06
CA SER A 51 -22.45 -15.29 -12.00
C SER A 51 -21.84 -15.73 -10.66
N SER A 52 -20.92 -14.94 -10.09
CA SER A 52 -20.30 -15.23 -8.79
C SER A 52 -21.27 -15.02 -7.61
N LEU A 53 -22.23 -14.08 -7.74
CA LEU A 53 -23.40 -13.94 -6.86
C LEU A 53 -24.23 -15.23 -6.79
N GLY A 54 -24.50 -15.84 -7.94
CA GLY A 54 -25.21 -17.12 -8.01
C GLY A 54 -24.46 -18.27 -7.33
N ALA A 55 -23.14 -18.14 -7.15
CA ALA A 55 -22.27 -19.12 -6.50
C ALA A 55 -22.00 -18.83 -5.01
N GLY A 56 -22.53 -17.74 -4.46
CA GLY A 56 -22.47 -17.44 -3.02
C GLY A 56 -21.16 -16.82 -2.51
N SER A 57 -20.29 -16.31 -3.38
CA SER A 57 -19.07 -15.59 -2.95
C SER A 57 -18.77 -14.40 -3.84
N LEU A 58 -18.48 -13.25 -3.22
CA LEU A 58 -18.26 -11.99 -3.90
C LEU A 58 -17.17 -11.09 -3.26
N PRO A 59 -15.96 -11.59 -2.98
CA PRO A 59 -14.87 -10.66 -2.81
C PRO A 59 -14.40 -10.21 -4.20
N VAL A 60 -14.43 -8.89 -4.47
CA VAL A 60 -13.52 -8.33 -5.48
C VAL A 60 -12.14 -8.37 -4.85
N GLN A 61 -11.19 -9.04 -5.48
CA GLN A 61 -9.82 -9.13 -4.98
C GLN A 61 -8.90 -8.40 -5.95
N ALA A 62 -7.87 -7.75 -5.44
CA ALA A 62 -6.79 -7.24 -6.25
C ALA A 62 -5.48 -7.39 -5.48
N THR A 63 -4.36 -7.36 -6.19
CA THR A 63 -3.03 -7.37 -5.57
C THR A 63 -2.40 -6.01 -5.82
N LEU A 64 -2.10 -5.24 -4.78
CA LEU A 64 -1.33 -4.01 -4.96
C LEU A 64 0.15 -4.37 -5.03
N ALA A 65 0.82 -3.96 -6.10
CA ALA A 65 2.26 -4.03 -6.24
C ALA A 65 2.88 -2.71 -5.77
N MET A 66 3.81 -2.77 -4.83
CA MET A 66 4.42 -1.59 -4.22
C MET A 66 5.93 -1.73 -4.12
N GLY A 67 6.65 -0.70 -4.54
CA GLY A 67 8.08 -0.54 -4.27
C GLY A 67 8.28 0.22 -2.96
N LEU A 68 8.99 -0.38 -2.01
CA LEU A 68 9.36 0.24 -0.74
C LEU A 68 10.88 0.25 -0.58
N GLY A 69 11.48 1.42 -0.39
CA GLY A 69 12.94 1.57 -0.35
C GLY A 69 13.42 2.55 0.70
N LEU A 70 14.76 2.59 0.85
CA LEU A 70 15.44 3.58 1.67
C LEU A 70 15.99 4.74 0.84
N PRO A 71 16.04 5.96 1.40
CA PRO A 71 16.79 7.05 0.83
C PRO A 71 18.24 6.66 0.53
N THR A 72 18.80 7.22 -0.54
CA THR A 72 20.20 7.01 -0.94
C THR A 72 21.16 7.37 0.20
N GLY A 73 22.08 6.46 0.52
CA GLY A 73 23.11 6.65 1.54
C GLY A 73 22.74 6.12 2.94
N MET A 74 21.57 5.50 3.12
CA MET A 74 21.25 4.76 4.35
C MET A 74 21.81 3.33 4.30
N PRO A 75 22.25 2.77 5.44
CA PRO A 75 22.59 1.36 5.50
C PRO A 75 21.31 0.50 5.43
N PRO A 76 21.44 -0.76 5.01
CA PRO A 76 20.31 -1.67 4.94
C PRO A 76 19.71 -1.90 6.33
N VAL A 77 18.39 -2.03 6.36
CA VAL A 77 17.65 -2.39 7.58
C VAL A 77 16.61 -3.43 7.25
N GLU A 78 16.18 -4.15 8.27
CA GLU A 78 15.08 -5.11 8.21
C GLU A 78 13.87 -4.52 8.91
N MET A 79 12.70 -4.62 8.29
CA MET A 79 11.44 -4.15 8.83
C MET A 79 10.52 -5.32 9.12
N SER A 80 10.09 -5.44 10.37
CA SER A 80 9.19 -6.50 10.86
C SER A 80 7.76 -6.21 10.44
N GLY A 81 7.45 -6.50 9.17
CA GLY A 81 6.14 -6.25 8.60
C GLY A 81 5.68 -4.80 8.68
N PHE A 82 4.41 -4.58 8.37
CA PHE A 82 3.76 -3.28 8.52
C PHE A 82 2.24 -3.42 8.47
N ARG A 83 1.55 -2.44 9.07
CA ARG A 83 0.11 -2.29 8.90
C ARG A 83 -0.16 -1.33 7.75
N TRP A 84 -1.21 -1.58 6.99
CA TRP A 84 -1.60 -0.70 5.91
C TRP A 84 -3.12 -0.48 5.89
N THR A 85 -3.52 0.68 5.37
CA THR A 85 -4.90 1.05 5.11
C THR A 85 -4.96 1.69 3.74
N LEU A 86 -5.92 1.27 2.92
CA LEU A 86 -6.24 1.86 1.64
C LEU A 86 -7.66 2.44 1.71
N ASP A 87 -7.76 3.75 1.59
CA ASP A 87 -9.01 4.48 1.42
C ASP A 87 -9.16 4.81 -0.08
N MET A 88 -10.34 4.56 -0.63
CA MET A 88 -10.64 4.79 -2.03
C MET A 88 -12.00 5.46 -2.18
N PRO A 89 -12.16 6.37 -3.15
CA PRO A 89 -13.42 7.08 -3.33
C PRO A 89 -14.55 6.10 -3.69
N GLY A 90 -15.65 6.16 -2.92
CA GLY A 90 -16.87 5.40 -3.21
C GLY A 90 -16.89 3.97 -2.68
N VAL A 91 -15.87 3.53 -1.93
CA VAL A 91 -15.81 2.21 -1.30
C VAL A 91 -15.39 2.31 0.15
N GLU A 92 -15.64 1.26 0.94
CA GLU A 92 -15.19 1.22 2.33
C GLU A 92 -13.66 1.05 2.40
N PRO A 93 -12.99 1.74 3.35
CA PRO A 93 -11.55 1.59 3.53
C PRO A 93 -11.18 0.15 3.86
N VAL A 94 -10.17 -0.38 3.18
CA VAL A 94 -9.63 -1.71 3.44
C VAL A 94 -8.34 -1.58 4.24
N SER A 95 -8.11 -2.50 5.16
CA SER A 95 -6.87 -2.53 5.92
C SER A 95 -6.34 -3.95 6.06
N GLY A 96 -5.04 -4.06 6.31
CA GLY A 96 -4.39 -5.34 6.49
C GLY A 96 -3.07 -5.21 7.21
N ASN A 97 -2.52 -6.37 7.55
CA ASN A 97 -1.19 -6.51 8.14
C ASN A 97 -0.33 -7.31 7.17
N TYR A 98 0.83 -6.77 6.83
CA TYR A 98 1.88 -7.49 6.15
C TYR A 98 2.81 -8.04 7.23
N GLU A 99 2.85 -9.36 7.41
CA GLU A 99 3.56 -10.00 8.54
C GLU A 99 4.98 -10.44 8.20
N GLN A 100 5.36 -10.40 6.91
CA GLN A 100 6.69 -10.82 6.48
C GLN A 100 7.72 -9.73 6.71
N ASP A 101 8.93 -10.16 7.09
CA ASP A 101 10.07 -9.28 7.23
C ASP A 101 10.48 -8.73 5.85
N VAL A 102 10.71 -7.43 5.79
CA VAL A 102 11.07 -6.70 4.58
C VAL A 102 12.49 -6.18 4.72
N THR A 103 13.41 -6.71 3.90
CA THR A 103 14.75 -6.15 3.78
C THR A 103 14.71 -4.89 2.93
N LEU A 104 15.11 -3.77 3.50
CA LEU A 104 15.12 -2.47 2.85
C LEU A 104 16.56 -2.06 2.58
N THR A 105 16.87 -1.84 1.32
CA THR A 105 18.21 -1.46 0.87
C THR A 105 18.18 -0.07 0.25
N SER A 106 19.29 0.65 0.37
CA SER A 106 19.42 1.95 -0.26
C SER A 106 19.71 1.80 -1.74
N GLY A 107 18.84 2.39 -2.58
CA GLY A 107 18.95 2.31 -4.03
C GLY A 107 18.41 1.02 -4.67
N ASP A 108 17.81 0.13 -3.88
CA ASP A 108 17.08 -1.05 -4.37
C ASP A 108 15.77 -1.19 -3.60
N ASP A 109 14.66 -1.22 -4.33
CA ASP A 109 13.32 -1.21 -3.76
C ASP A 109 12.85 -2.64 -3.47
N ALA A 110 12.32 -2.86 -2.26
CA ALA A 110 11.59 -4.06 -1.94
C ALA A 110 10.26 -4.07 -2.70
N ASN A 111 10.05 -5.11 -3.52
CA ASN A 111 8.81 -5.30 -4.27
C ASN A 111 7.81 -6.09 -3.43
N LEU A 112 6.77 -5.41 -2.97
CA LEU A 112 5.76 -5.93 -2.05
C LEU A 112 4.45 -6.16 -2.79
N ARG A 113 3.74 -7.24 -2.42
CA ARG A 113 2.41 -7.57 -2.93
C ARG A 113 1.41 -7.57 -1.78
N LEU A 114 0.45 -6.66 -1.83
CA LEU A 114 -0.60 -6.53 -0.82
C LEU A 114 -1.92 -7.06 -1.38
N PRO A 115 -2.39 -8.23 -0.92
CA PRO A 115 -3.71 -8.70 -1.30
C PRO A 115 -4.77 -7.80 -0.66
N VAL A 116 -5.64 -7.23 -1.49
CA VAL A 116 -6.80 -6.44 -1.08
C VAL A 116 -8.07 -7.18 -1.48
N ALA A 117 -9.04 -7.23 -0.57
CA ALA A 117 -10.34 -7.83 -0.81
C ALA A 117 -11.43 -6.86 -0.38
N PHE A 118 -12.40 -6.65 -1.26
CA PHE A 118 -13.57 -5.81 -1.05
C PHE A 118 -14.79 -6.73 -0.98
N ASP A 119 -15.53 -6.69 0.12
CA ASP A 119 -16.76 -7.46 0.25
C ASP A 119 -17.93 -6.72 -0.41
N LEU A 120 -18.70 -7.45 -1.20
CA LEU A 120 -19.89 -6.96 -1.91
C LEU A 120 -21.19 -7.24 -1.13
N LEU A 121 -21.12 -7.97 -0.01
CA LEU A 121 -22.30 -8.47 0.70
C LEU A 121 -23.03 -7.39 1.52
N ASP A 122 -22.35 -6.37 2.02
CA ASP A 122 -22.96 -5.32 2.86
C ASP A 122 -23.73 -4.24 2.04
N GLY A 123 -23.52 -4.19 0.72
CA GLY A 123 -24.04 -3.13 -0.15
C GLY A 123 -25.26 -3.47 -1.02
N GLY A 124 -25.57 -4.76 -1.20
CA GLY A 124 -26.61 -5.22 -2.13
C GLY A 124 -26.31 -4.93 -3.62
N ARG A 125 -27.27 -5.28 -4.50
CA ARG A 125 -27.11 -5.14 -5.97
C ARG A 125 -26.89 -3.70 -6.45
N GLU A 126 -27.30 -2.72 -5.66
CA GLU A 126 -27.17 -1.30 -6.00
C GLU A 126 -25.72 -0.82 -5.98
N ARG A 127 -24.83 -1.47 -5.19
CA ARG A 127 -23.39 -1.17 -5.17
C ARG A 127 -22.57 -1.98 -6.18
N LEU A 128 -23.17 -2.94 -6.90
CA LEU A 128 -22.44 -3.76 -7.87
C LEU A 128 -21.93 -2.95 -9.07
N ALA A 129 -22.76 -2.08 -9.63
CA ALA A 129 -22.39 -1.27 -10.79
C ALA A 129 -21.16 -0.37 -10.54
N PRO A 130 -21.13 0.48 -9.49
CA PRO A 130 -19.95 1.29 -9.21
C PRO A 130 -18.71 0.45 -8.85
N MET A 131 -18.87 -0.72 -8.22
CA MET A 131 -17.76 -1.62 -7.90
C MET A 131 -17.18 -2.33 -9.13
N VAL A 132 -18.04 -2.75 -10.07
CA VAL A 132 -17.61 -3.34 -11.35
C VAL A 132 -16.88 -2.30 -12.19
N GLU A 133 -17.34 -1.06 -12.19
CA GLU A 133 -16.62 0.07 -12.79
C GLU A 133 -15.26 0.28 -12.13
N LEU A 134 -15.17 0.26 -10.80
CA LEU A 134 -13.89 0.32 -10.09
C LEU A 134 -12.96 -0.83 -10.48
N ALA A 135 -13.45 -2.08 -10.45
CA ALA A 135 -12.66 -3.25 -10.83
C ALA A 135 -12.19 -3.17 -12.29
N SER A 136 -13.03 -2.66 -13.19
CA SER A 136 -12.68 -2.39 -14.59
C SER A 136 -11.59 -1.31 -14.70
N GLN A 137 -11.72 -0.21 -13.96
CA GLN A 137 -10.70 0.85 -13.92
C GLN A 137 -9.37 0.35 -13.39
N LEU A 138 -9.37 -0.36 -12.27
CA LEU A 138 -8.19 -0.99 -11.67
C LEU A 138 -7.51 -1.95 -12.67
N ALA A 139 -8.29 -2.79 -13.37
CA ALA A 139 -7.76 -3.73 -14.35
C ALA A 139 -7.23 -3.05 -15.63
N ARG A 140 -7.87 -1.97 -16.08
CA ARG A 140 -7.50 -1.26 -17.32
C ARG A 140 -6.33 -0.31 -17.13
N GLN A 141 -6.31 0.43 -16.02
CA GLN A 141 -5.28 1.42 -15.73
C GLN A 141 -4.08 0.78 -15.03
N GLY A 142 -4.28 -0.32 -14.28
CA GLY A 142 -3.23 -0.91 -13.46
C GLY A 142 -2.79 0.01 -12.32
N GLU A 143 -3.60 1.01 -12.00
CA GLU A 143 -3.32 2.09 -11.05
C GLU A 143 -4.54 2.29 -10.15
N LEU A 144 -4.32 2.84 -8.96
CA LEU A 144 -5.40 3.22 -8.07
C LEU A 144 -6.12 4.47 -8.58
N PRO A 145 -7.44 4.62 -8.32
CA PRO A 145 -8.17 5.80 -8.77
C PRO A 145 -7.68 7.07 -8.05
N ALA A 146 -7.79 8.21 -8.74
CA ALA A 146 -7.46 9.51 -8.17
C ALA A 146 -8.26 9.79 -6.90
N GLY A 147 -7.61 10.38 -5.90
CA GLY A 147 -8.21 10.64 -4.59
C GLY A 147 -8.14 9.47 -3.61
N SER A 148 -7.60 8.32 -4.01
CA SER A 148 -7.26 7.23 -3.08
C SER A 148 -6.14 7.66 -2.13
N GLU A 149 -6.17 7.16 -0.89
CA GLU A 149 -5.10 7.35 0.11
C GLU A 149 -4.62 6.00 0.64
N LEU A 150 -3.32 5.75 0.50
CA LEU A 150 -2.63 4.64 1.12
C LEU A 150 -1.87 5.13 2.36
N ALA A 151 -2.18 4.54 3.51
CA ALA A 151 -1.45 4.73 4.75
C ALA A 151 -0.66 3.45 5.10
N ILE A 152 0.63 3.60 5.41
CA ILE A 152 1.51 2.51 5.85
C ILE A 152 2.07 2.88 7.22
N THR A 153 1.78 2.06 8.23
CA THR A 153 2.42 2.15 9.54
C THR A 153 3.50 1.08 9.63
N PRO A 154 4.79 1.46 9.57
CA PRO A 154 5.89 0.51 9.62
C PRO A 154 5.91 -0.27 10.94
N GLY A 155 6.35 -1.53 10.88
CA GLY A 155 6.67 -2.31 12.05
C GLY A 155 7.98 -1.89 12.72
N ASP A 156 8.53 -2.78 13.54
CA ASP A 156 9.84 -2.60 14.16
C ASP A 156 10.92 -2.59 13.07
N LEU A 157 11.94 -1.75 13.23
CA LEU A 157 13.10 -1.74 12.35
C LEU A 157 14.32 -2.27 13.07
N HIS A 158 14.99 -3.21 12.45
CA HIS A 158 16.23 -3.81 12.92
C HIS A 158 17.36 -3.39 11.99
N GLY A 159 18.36 -2.70 12.53
CA GLY A 159 19.47 -2.19 11.73
C GLY A 159 20.23 -1.09 12.46
N LEU A 160 21.32 -0.60 11.87
CA LEU A 160 22.12 0.49 12.47
C LEU A 160 22.73 0.16 13.86
N GLY A 161 22.76 -1.12 14.24
CA GLY A 161 23.20 -1.57 15.58
C GLY A 161 22.15 -1.40 16.68
N MET A 162 20.89 -1.14 16.33
CA MET A 162 19.78 -0.98 17.29
C MET A 162 18.45 -1.52 16.72
N THR A 163 17.44 -1.61 17.58
CA THR A 163 16.05 -1.86 17.17
C THR A 163 15.24 -0.59 17.42
N LEU A 164 14.55 -0.10 16.39
CA LEU A 164 13.64 1.04 16.49
C LEU A 164 12.22 0.49 16.58
N PRO A 165 11.51 0.69 17.71
CA PRO A 165 10.16 0.21 17.86
C PRO A 165 9.18 0.99 16.96
N ALA A 166 8.17 0.27 16.47
CA ALA A 166 7.11 0.81 15.63
C ALA A 166 6.45 2.08 16.23
N GLY A 167 6.11 3.05 15.38
CA GLY A 167 5.25 4.19 15.70
C GLY A 167 5.93 5.38 16.38
N LEU A 168 6.87 5.17 17.31
CA LEU A 168 7.54 6.29 18.00
C LEU A 168 8.64 6.93 17.14
N LEU A 169 9.35 6.11 16.35
CA LEU A 169 10.48 6.52 15.52
C LEU A 169 10.22 6.29 14.02
N THR A 170 9.18 5.54 13.69
CA THR A 170 8.72 5.24 12.33
C THR A 170 7.32 5.80 12.12
N PRO A 171 7.20 7.03 11.56
CA PRO A 171 5.90 7.64 11.35
C PRO A 171 5.09 6.85 10.31
N THR A 172 3.77 6.89 10.45
CA THR A 172 2.86 6.42 9.40
C THR A 172 3.06 7.27 8.14
N ILE A 173 3.34 6.61 7.03
CA ILE A 173 3.47 7.22 5.72
C ILE A 173 2.07 7.31 5.11
N ARG A 174 1.66 8.49 4.64
CA ARG A 174 0.41 8.67 3.91
C ARG A 174 0.69 9.13 2.49
N LEU A 175 0.06 8.48 1.53
CA LEU A 175 0.25 8.70 0.10
C LEU A 175 -1.11 8.83 -0.55
N GLY A 176 -1.40 10.01 -1.10
CA GLY A 176 -2.55 10.23 -1.96
C GLY A 176 -2.22 9.83 -3.39
N VAL A 177 -3.21 9.42 -4.16
CA VAL A 177 -3.10 9.16 -5.59
C VAL A 177 -3.64 10.37 -6.36
N GLY A 178 -2.79 10.99 -7.17
CA GLY A 178 -3.14 12.14 -8.02
C GLY A 178 -4.01 11.76 -9.22
N GLU A 179 -4.51 12.77 -9.94
CA GLU A 179 -5.27 12.58 -11.19
C GLU A 179 -4.47 11.89 -12.30
N ASP A 180 -3.15 11.92 -12.20
CA ASP A 180 -2.19 11.29 -13.11
C ASP A 180 -1.66 9.94 -12.60
N GLY A 181 -2.31 9.34 -11.59
CA GLY A 181 -1.89 8.07 -10.99
C GLY A 181 -0.65 8.18 -10.10
N ARG A 182 -0.02 9.36 -9.99
CA ARG A 182 1.21 9.55 -9.23
C ARG A 182 0.93 9.60 -7.73
N LEU A 183 1.89 9.09 -6.97
CA LEU A 183 1.86 9.14 -5.51
C LEU A 183 2.28 10.51 -4.99
N ILE A 184 1.43 11.10 -4.16
CA ILE A 184 1.61 12.41 -3.55
C ILE A 184 1.71 12.19 -2.03
N PRO A 185 2.88 12.44 -1.40
CA PRO A 185 3.02 12.39 0.05
C PRO A 185 2.04 13.34 0.77
N ARG A 186 1.32 12.84 1.78
CA ARG A 186 0.30 13.60 2.53
C ARG A 186 0.73 14.04 3.94
N GLY A 187 1.95 13.68 4.35
CA GLY A 187 2.56 14.13 5.61
C GLY A 187 2.47 13.11 6.73
#